data_AF-A0A258CLJ9-F1
#
_entry.id   AF-A0A258CLJ9-F1
#
_cell.length_a   1.000
_cell.length_b   1.000
_cell.length_c   1.000
_cell.angle_alpha   90.00
_cell.angle_beta   90.00
_cell.angle_gamma   90.00
#
_symmetry.space_group_name_H-M   'P 1'
#
loop_
_entity.id
_entity.type
_entity.pdbx_description
1 polymer ?
#
loop_
_entity_poly.entity_id
_entity_poly.type
_entity_poly.pdbx_seq_one_letter_code
_entity_poly.pdbx_strand_id
1 'polypeptide(L)' 'MSKLAEKKPLVSLGKPKANVATLAAQNDGGKAPKQDQKRLNVNIDSPLHNRFKIAVVSQGKDMSKVVTELLEQWLKDNE' A
#
# COMPACT_ATOMS: atom_id res chain seq x y z
N MET A 1 15.85 -53.40 13.41
CA MET A 1 16.57 -52.63 12.38
C MET A 1 15.83 -52.82 11.05
N SER A 2 14.80 -52.03 10.77
CA SER A 2 14.82 -50.82 9.94
C SER A 2 14.40 -51.11 8.48
N LYS A 3 13.14 -50.80 8.14
CA LYS A 3 12.74 -50.51 6.76
C LYS A 3 12.19 -49.08 6.75
N LEU A 4 13.02 -48.14 6.32
CA LEU A 4 12.66 -46.74 6.09
C LEU A 4 11.83 -46.66 4.80
N ALA A 5 10.60 -46.17 4.90
CA ALA A 5 9.78 -45.83 3.75
C ALA A 5 10.33 -44.57 3.07
N GLU A 6 10.73 -44.69 1.80
CA GLU A 6 11.16 -43.56 0.98
C GLU A 6 9.95 -42.66 0.66
N LYS A 7 10.00 -41.42 1.12
CA LYS A 7 8.99 -40.38 0.80
C LYS A 7 9.23 -39.88 -0.62
N LYS A 8 8.26 -40.08 -1.52
CA LYS A 8 8.22 -39.48 -2.87
C LYS A 8 8.34 -37.95 -2.78
N PRO A 9 9.22 -37.31 -3.57
CA PRO A 9 9.33 -35.86 -3.59
C PRO A 9 8.16 -35.20 -4.32
N LEU A 10 7.86 -34.02 -3.80
CA LEU A 10 6.72 -33.13 -4.00
C LEU A 10 6.82 -32.40 -5.36
N VAL A 11 5.78 -32.54 -6.19
CA VAL A 11 5.32 -31.64 -7.27
C VAL A 11 6.42 -30.95 -8.10
N SER A 12 6.76 -31.53 -9.27
CA SER A 12 7.43 -30.78 -10.33
C SER A 12 6.41 -29.87 -11.03
N LEU A 13 6.39 -28.58 -10.69
CA LEU A 13 5.73 -27.59 -11.54
C LEU A 13 6.54 -27.46 -12.82
N GLY A 14 5.91 -27.85 -13.95
CA GLY A 14 6.47 -27.72 -15.28
C GLY A 14 6.87 -26.28 -15.61
N LYS A 15 7.81 -26.13 -16.55
CA LYS A 15 8.36 -24.84 -16.99
C LYS A 15 7.23 -23.85 -17.31
N PRO A 16 7.24 -22.63 -16.76
CA PRO A 16 6.24 -21.63 -17.08
C PRO A 16 6.24 -21.35 -18.60
N LYS A 17 5.03 -21.32 -19.18
CA LYS A 17 4.83 -21.02 -20.61
C LYS A 17 5.41 -19.63 -20.91
N ALA A 18 6.16 -19.49 -22.01
CA ALA A 18 6.88 -18.27 -22.41
C ALA A 18 6.03 -16.97 -22.37
N ASN A 19 4.70 -17.10 -22.45
CA ASN A 19 3.76 -15.98 -22.42
C ASN A 19 3.65 -15.28 -21.06
N VAL A 20 4.06 -15.90 -19.94
CA VAL A 20 3.96 -15.25 -18.62
C VAL A 20 5.04 -14.19 -18.40
N ALA A 21 6.22 -14.36 -19.01
CA ALA A 21 7.32 -13.40 -18.91
C ALA A 21 7.03 -12.12 -19.71
N THR A 22 6.41 -12.26 -20.88
CA THR A 22 5.99 -11.12 -21.72
C THR A 22 4.81 -10.36 -21.12
N LEU A 23 3.86 -11.05 -20.47
CA LEU A 23 2.75 -10.40 -19.75
C LEU A 23 3.24 -9.63 -18.51
N ALA A 24 4.24 -10.14 -17.79
CA ALA A 24 4.82 -9.44 -16.63
C ALA A 24 5.53 -8.14 -17.04
N ALA A 25 6.31 -8.16 -18.12
CA ALA A 25 7.03 -7.00 -18.62
C ALA A 25 6.11 -5.87 -19.13
N GLN A 26 4.89 -6.20 -19.61
CA GLN A 26 3.92 -5.21 -20.07
C GLN A 26 3.24 -4.44 -18.93
N ASN A 27 3.22 -4.98 -17.71
CA ASN A 27 2.63 -4.32 -16.53
C ASN A 27 3.62 -3.39 -15.79
N ASP A 28 4.91 -3.40 -16.14
CA ASP A 28 5.91 -2.46 -15.63
C ASP A 28 5.86 -1.09 -16.35
N GLY A 29 4.73 -0.79 -16.98
CA GLY A 29 4.46 0.49 -17.63
C GLY A 29 4.54 1.66 -16.64
N GLY A 30 5.64 2.42 -16.75
CA GLY A 30 5.72 3.81 -16.32
C GLY A 30 5.60 4.01 -14.81
N LYS A 31 6.70 3.81 -14.09
CA LYS A 31 6.85 4.34 -12.73
C LYS A 31 6.74 5.87 -12.81
N ALA A 32 5.52 6.41 -12.66
CA ALA A 32 5.30 7.83 -12.51
C ALA A 32 6.27 8.35 -11.43
N PRO A 33 6.86 9.55 -11.60
CA PRO A 33 7.81 10.08 -10.63
C PRO A 33 7.12 10.11 -9.27
N LYS A 34 7.60 9.26 -8.34
CA LYS A 34 7.16 9.30 -6.95
C LYS A 34 7.56 10.68 -6.43
N GLN A 35 6.58 11.56 -6.24
CA GLN A 35 6.78 12.82 -5.55
C GLN A 35 7.51 12.55 -4.23
N ASP A 36 8.47 13.39 -3.85
CA ASP A 36 9.21 13.26 -2.59
C ASP A 36 8.29 13.59 -1.41
N GLN A 37 7.44 12.63 -1.06
CA GLN A 37 6.50 12.72 0.04
C GLN A 37 7.18 12.20 1.31
N LYS A 38 7.20 13.02 2.37
CA LYS A 38 7.64 12.61 3.71
C LYS A 38 6.44 12.17 4.54
N ARG A 39 6.63 11.17 5.39
CA ARG A 39 5.59 10.65 6.28
C ARG A 39 5.54 11.48 7.57
N LEU A 40 4.38 12.07 7.84
CA LEU A 40 4.04 12.63 9.15
C LEU A 40 3.43 11.52 10.02
N ASN A 41 4.05 11.25 11.18
CA ASN A 41 3.51 10.30 12.16
C ASN A 41 3.08 11.07 13.41
N VAL A 42 1.81 10.95 13.77
CA VAL A 42 1.20 11.66 14.90
C VAL A 42 0.33 10.71 15.70
N ASN A 43 0.35 10.88 17.01
CA ASN A 43 -0.56 10.18 17.91
C ASN A 43 -1.78 11.10 18.13
N ILE A 44 -2.97 10.57 17.85
CA ILE A 44 -4.24 11.27 18.03
C ILE A 44 -5.19 10.39 18.82
N ASP A 45 -6.05 11.03 19.62
CA ASP A 45 -7.04 10.32 20.43
C ASP A 45 -7.98 9.49 19.56
N SER A 46 -8.28 8.27 20.00
CA SER A 46 -9.15 7.35 19.25
C SER A 46 -10.54 7.95 18.92
N PRO A 47 -11.23 8.65 19.85
CA PRO A 47 -12.49 9.31 19.53
C PRO A 47 -12.36 10.42 18.48
N LEU A 48 -11.22 11.12 18.44
CA LEU A 48 -10.96 12.15 17.44
C LEU A 48 -10.73 11.51 16.06
N HIS A 49 -9.89 10.48 16.00
CA HIS A 49 -9.62 9.76 14.75
C HIS A 49 -10.90 9.14 14.15
N ASN A 50 -11.77 8.56 14.98
CA ASN A 50 -13.03 7.99 14.50
C ASN A 50 -13.96 9.05 13.91
N ARG A 51 -14.13 10.20 14.59
CA ARG A 51 -14.94 11.31 14.07
C ARG A 51 -14.38 11.87 12.78
N PHE A 52 -13.06 12.05 12.72
CA PHE A 52 -12.36 12.51 11.54
C PHE A 52 -12.59 11.57 10.35
N LYS A 53 -12.39 10.26 10.54
CA LYS A 53 -12.60 9.26 9.50
C LYS A 53 -14.03 9.28 8.97
N ILE A 54 -15.03 9.33 9.84
CA ILE A 54 -16.45 9.37 9.43
C ILE A 54 -16.74 10.62 8.59
N ALA A 55 -16.24 11.79 9.03
CA ALA A 55 -16.46 13.06 8.32
C ALA A 55 -15.76 13.11 6.96
N VAL A 56 -14.56 12.53 6.84
CA VAL A 56 -13.83 12.44 5.57
C VAL A 56 -14.57 11.55 4.58
N VAL A 57 -15.04 10.38 5.04
CA VAL A 57 -15.79 9.42 4.22
C VAL A 57 -17.14 10.01 3.77
N SER A 58 -17.88 10.69 4.66
CA SER A 58 -19.17 11.28 4.31
C SER A 58 -19.05 12.40 3.27
N GLN A 59 -17.90 13.06 3.19
CA GLN A 59 -17.60 14.08 2.20
C GLN A 59 -16.96 13.53 0.92
N GLY A 60 -16.71 12.21 0.84
CA GLY A 60 -16.05 11.58 -0.31
C GLY A 60 -14.62 12.08 -0.56
N LYS A 61 -13.93 12.55 0.50
CA LYS A 61 -12.59 13.10 0.40
C LYS A 61 -11.52 12.07 0.77
N ASP A 62 -10.29 12.29 0.31
CA ASP A 62 -9.13 11.53 0.77
C ASP A 62 -8.62 12.09 2.11
N MET A 63 -8.28 11.20 3.03
CA MET A 63 -7.85 11.58 4.37
C MET A 63 -6.54 12.37 4.35
N SER A 64 -5.59 11.96 3.51
CA SER A 64 -4.28 12.61 3.35
C SER A 64 -4.47 14.03 2.81
N LYS A 65 -5.34 14.18 1.80
CA LYS A 65 -5.67 15.49 1.23
C LYS A 65 -6.25 16.46 2.28
N VAL A 66 -7.19 15.98 3.11
CA VAL A 66 -7.78 16.80 4.18
C VAL A 66 -6.72 17.21 5.21
N VAL A 67 -5.82 16.31 5.59
CA VAL A 67 -4.71 16.64 6.50
C VAL A 67 -3.78 17.68 5.88
N THR A 68 -3.42 17.53 4.59
CA THR A 68 -2.59 18.51 3.89
C THR A 68 -3.25 19.88 3.83
N GLU A 69 -4.54 19.96 3.49
CA GLU A 69 -5.29 21.23 3.46
C GLU A 69 -5.30 21.90 4.85
N LEU A 70 -5.47 21.13 5.93
CA LEU A 70 -5.43 21.66 7.31
C LEU A 70 -4.04 22.18 7.68
N LEU A 71 -2.97 21.51 7.25
CA LEU A 71 -1.59 21.97 7.47
C LEU A 71 -1.30 23.25 6.71
N GLU A 72 -1.65 23.30 5.42
CA GLU A 72 -1.48 24.51 4.59
C GLU A 72 -2.27 25.69 5.14
N GLN A 73 -3.49 25.46 5.63
CA GLN A 73 -4.29 26.51 6.26
C GLN A 73 -3.65 27.01 7.55
N TRP A 74 -3.15 26.13 8.40
CA TRP A 74 -2.48 26.52 9.65
C TRP A 74 -1.20 27.33 9.37
N LEU A 75 -0.42 26.95 8.37
CA LEU A 75 0.82 27.66 8.01
C LEU A 75 0.58 29.11 7.56
N LYS A 76 -0.53 29.41 6.89
CA LYS A 76 -0.86 30.79 6.45
C LYS A 76 -0.89 31.82 7.58
N ASP A 77 -1.22 31.36 8.80
CA ASP A 77 -1.33 32.22 9.97
C ASP A 77 -0.08 32.16 10.87
N ASN A 78 0.89 31.29 10.57
CA ASN A 78 2.00 30.95 11.47
C ASN A 78 3.40 30.98 10.83
N GLU A 79 3.52 31.24 9.52
CA GLU A 79 4.78 31.58 8.81
C GLU A 79 4.93 33.09 8.61
#